data_AF-A0A818QU17-F1
#
_entry.id   AF-A0A818QU17-F1
#
_cell.length_a   1.000
_cell.length_b   1.000
_cell.length_c   1.000
_cell.angle_alpha   90.00
_cell.angle_beta   90.00
_cell.angle_gamma   90.00
#
_symmetry.space_group_name_H-M   'P 1'
#
loop_
_entity.id
_entity.type
_entity.pdbx_description
1 polymer ?
#
loop_
_entity_poly.entity_id
_entity_poly.type
_entity_poly.pdbx_seq_one_letter_code
_entity_poly.pdbx_strand_id
1 'polypeptide(L)'
;MSYNIRLDIAQDGQNQWSLRKDRLTSLIRYHRPDIFGVQEALPQQMADLKMALPIFDWYGVGRDDGKNRGEFSAVFYRSDRYEILDNGTFWLSETPDIAGSLGWDAANIRHAVKLASYKLTSTKRPFFTFASMKIVFVYLLLVKSA
;
A
#
# COMPACT_ATOMS: atom_id res chain seq x y z
N MET A 1 8.82 -4.04 -4.00
CA MET A 1 8.04 -4.19 -5.26
C MET A 1 6.94 -3.13 -5.29
N SER A 2 6.59 -2.60 -6.46
CA SER A 2 5.39 -1.74 -6.65
C SER A 2 4.46 -2.44 -7.63
N TYR A 3 3.18 -2.57 -7.33
CA TYR A 3 2.24 -3.27 -8.18
C TYR A 3 0.85 -2.62 -8.19
N ASN A 4 0.50 -1.92 -9.27
CA ASN A 4 -0.88 -1.53 -9.50
C ASN A 4 -1.69 -2.79 -9.85
N ILE A 5 -2.68 -3.12 -9.02
CA ILE A 5 -3.41 -4.39 -9.13
C ILE A 5 -4.68 -4.29 -9.98
N ARG A 6 -4.98 -3.08 -10.47
CA ARG A 6 -6.20 -2.69 -11.17
C ARG A 6 -7.46 -2.90 -10.32
N LEU A 7 -8.24 -1.83 -10.13
CA LEU A 7 -9.49 -1.89 -9.35
C LEU A 7 -10.47 -2.92 -9.93
N ASP A 8 -11.28 -3.50 -9.06
CA ASP A 8 -12.34 -4.43 -9.47
C ASP A 8 -13.55 -3.69 -10.05
N ILE A 9 -13.69 -3.72 -11.38
CA ILE A 9 -14.83 -3.16 -12.10
C ILE A 9 -15.39 -4.16 -13.11
N ALA A 10 -16.72 -4.21 -13.23
CA ALA A 10 -17.42 -5.16 -14.09
C ALA A 10 -17.05 -4.99 -15.58
N GLN A 11 -16.70 -3.77 -15.99
CA GLN A 11 -16.29 -3.44 -17.35
C GLN A 11 -15.01 -4.16 -17.79
N ASP A 12 -14.18 -4.61 -16.85
CA ASP A 12 -12.96 -5.35 -17.19
C ASP A 12 -13.26 -6.79 -17.69
N GLY A 13 -14.49 -7.29 -17.57
CA GLY A 13 -14.94 -8.54 -18.19
C GLY A 13 -14.08 -9.75 -17.80
N GLN A 14 -13.41 -10.38 -18.77
CA GLN A 14 -12.50 -11.51 -18.51
C GLN A 14 -11.26 -11.12 -17.68
N ASN A 15 -10.98 -9.83 -17.56
CA ASN A 15 -9.93 -9.26 -16.72
C ASN A 15 -10.49 -8.72 -15.40
N GLN A 16 -11.69 -9.11 -14.95
CA GLN A 16 -12.18 -8.73 -13.63
C GLN A 16 -11.34 -9.35 -12.49
N TRP A 17 -11.38 -8.76 -11.30
CA TRP A 17 -10.52 -9.16 -10.18
C TRP A 17 -10.68 -10.62 -9.77
N SER A 18 -11.93 -11.11 -9.74
CA SER A 18 -12.24 -12.49 -9.34
C SER A 18 -11.52 -13.55 -10.17
N LEU A 19 -11.16 -13.23 -11.42
CA LEU A 19 -10.44 -14.11 -12.34
C LEU A 19 -8.91 -13.90 -12.31
N ARG A 20 -8.43 -12.83 -11.65
CA ARG A 20 -7.02 -12.45 -11.63
C ARG A 20 -6.34 -12.61 -10.27
N LYS A 21 -7.09 -12.58 -9.17
CA LYS A 21 -6.52 -12.53 -7.80
C LYS A 21 -5.53 -13.66 -7.48
N ASP A 22 -5.79 -14.87 -7.97
CA ASP A 22 -4.90 -16.02 -7.73
C ASP A 22 -3.59 -15.92 -8.50
N ARG A 23 -3.64 -15.45 -9.75
CA ARG A 23 -2.45 -15.22 -10.59
C ARG A 23 -1.60 -14.09 -9.99
N LEU A 24 -2.25 -13.01 -9.58
CA LEU A 24 -1.61 -11.86 -8.97
C LEU A 24 -0.90 -12.22 -7.66
N THR A 25 -1.57 -12.93 -6.76
CA THR A 25 -0.98 -13.36 -5.49
C THR A 25 0.13 -14.40 -5.69
N SER A 26 0.04 -15.22 -6.74
CA SER A 26 1.10 -16.17 -7.11
C SER A 26 2.37 -15.46 -7.57
N LEU A 27 2.26 -14.35 -8.31
CA LEU A 27 3.42 -13.52 -8.66
C LEU A 27 4.10 -12.93 -7.42
N ILE A 28 3.32 -12.45 -6.46
CA ILE A 28 3.86 -11.94 -5.18
C ILE A 28 4.59 -13.07 -4.44
N ARG A 29 4.00 -14.26 -4.33
CA ARG A 29 4.65 -15.42 -3.70
C ARG A 29 5.91 -15.88 -4.44
N TYR A 30 5.92 -15.80 -5.77
CA TYR A 30 7.06 -16.19 -6.60
C TYR A 30 8.25 -15.24 -6.41
N HIS A 31 8.02 -13.94 -6.48
CA HIS A 31 9.07 -12.93 -6.33
C HIS A 31 9.51 -12.71 -4.87
N ARG A 32 8.71 -13.16 -3.90
CA ARG A 32 9.00 -13.10 -2.46
C ARG A 32 9.47 -11.71 -1.99
N PRO A 33 8.75 -10.61 -2.32
CA PRO A 33 9.12 -9.31 -1.83
C PRO A 33 9.02 -9.28 -0.30
N ASP A 34 9.99 -8.64 0.35
CA ASP A 34 9.91 -8.36 1.78
C ASP A 34 8.85 -7.28 2.08
N ILE A 35 8.78 -6.29 1.20
CA ILE A 35 7.83 -5.17 1.24
C ILE A 35 7.35 -4.89 -0.19
N PHE A 36 6.05 -4.66 -0.34
CA PHE A 36 5.47 -4.23 -1.60
C PHE A 36 4.31 -3.27 -1.39
N GLY A 37 4.08 -2.37 -2.34
CA GLY A 37 2.88 -1.53 -2.32
C GLY A 37 1.92 -1.91 -3.44
N VAL A 38 0.63 -1.78 -3.16
CA VAL A 38 -0.46 -1.95 -4.13
C VAL A 38 -1.15 -0.61 -4.41
N GLN A 39 -1.65 -0.45 -5.63
CA GLN A 39 -2.43 0.71 -6.07
C GLN A 39 -3.75 0.24 -6.68
N GLU A 40 -4.76 1.11 -6.67
CA GLU A 40 -6.13 0.84 -7.17
C GLU A 40 -6.88 -0.26 -6.40
N ALA A 41 -6.39 -0.70 -5.24
CA ALA A 41 -7.05 -1.78 -4.50
C ALA A 41 -8.31 -1.28 -3.81
N LEU A 42 -9.46 -1.89 -4.08
CA LEU A 42 -10.72 -1.66 -3.34
C LEU A 42 -10.75 -2.47 -2.02
N PRO A 43 -11.64 -2.14 -1.06
CA PRO A 43 -11.73 -2.84 0.23
C PRO A 43 -11.80 -4.37 0.14
N GLN A 44 -12.59 -4.90 -0.79
CA GLN A 44 -12.71 -6.34 -1.01
C GLN A 44 -11.42 -6.95 -1.59
N GLN A 45 -10.70 -6.23 -2.43
CA GLN A 45 -9.41 -6.68 -2.98
C GLN A 45 -8.34 -6.71 -1.89
N MET A 46 -8.37 -5.74 -0.96
CA MET A 46 -7.51 -5.73 0.23
C MET A 46 -7.78 -6.95 1.13
N ALA A 47 -9.05 -7.30 1.34
CA ALA A 47 -9.43 -8.49 2.10
C ALA A 47 -8.96 -9.79 1.41
N ASP A 48 -9.15 -9.90 0.09
CA ASP A 48 -8.65 -11.04 -0.70
C ASP A 48 -7.12 -11.17 -0.62
N LEU A 49 -6.38 -10.06 -0.72
CA LEU A 49 -4.92 -10.05 -0.58
C LEU A 49 -4.48 -10.52 0.81
N LYS A 50 -5.11 -10.02 1.89
CA LYS A 50 -4.77 -10.44 3.26
C LYS A 50 -5.02 -11.93 3.48
N MET A 51 -6.12 -12.46 2.93
CA MET A 51 -6.44 -13.88 3.02
C MET A 51 -5.41 -14.75 2.25
N ALA A 52 -5.02 -14.33 1.05
CA ALA A 52 -4.11 -15.09 0.19
C ALA A 52 -2.62 -14.96 0.59
N LEU A 53 -2.26 -13.96 1.38
CA LEU A 53 -0.89 -13.63 1.78
C LEU A 53 -0.78 -13.45 3.31
N PRO A 54 -1.06 -14.50 4.11
CA PRO A 54 -1.24 -14.39 5.57
C PRO A 54 0.02 -13.96 6.35
N ILE A 55 1.21 -14.18 5.76
CA ILE A 55 2.51 -13.79 6.32
C ILE A 55 2.83 -12.29 6.15
N PHE A 56 1.98 -11.58 5.40
CA PHE A 56 2.10 -10.14 5.24
C PHE A 56 1.06 -9.45 6.12
N ASP A 57 1.47 -8.34 6.71
CA ASP A 57 0.54 -7.34 7.19
C ASP A 57 0.65 -6.07 6.35
N TRP A 58 -0.24 -5.12 6.56
CA TRP A 58 -0.29 -3.94 5.71
C TRP A 58 -0.73 -2.68 6.45
N TYR A 59 -0.37 -1.54 5.88
CA TYR A 59 -0.89 -0.24 6.28
C TYR A 59 -1.34 0.55 5.05
N GLY A 60 -2.45 1.27 5.19
CA GLY A 60 -3.06 2.11 4.17
C GLY A 60 -4.52 2.34 4.50
N VAL A 61 -5.14 3.35 3.91
CA VAL A 61 -6.57 3.64 4.09
C VAL A 61 -7.21 3.98 2.75
N GLY A 62 -8.53 3.83 2.68
CA GLY A 62 -9.31 4.23 1.52
C GLY A 62 -9.21 5.74 1.29
N ARG A 63 -9.03 6.15 0.03
CA ARG A 63 -8.81 7.56 -0.32
C ARG A 63 -9.99 8.47 -0.03
N ASP A 64 -11.21 7.96 0.03
CA ASP A 64 -12.42 8.81 0.06
C ASP A 64 -12.84 9.21 1.48
N ASP A 65 -12.36 8.51 2.50
CA ASP A 65 -12.77 8.72 3.90
C ASP A 65 -11.65 8.56 4.92
N GLY A 66 -10.45 8.16 4.47
CA GLY A 66 -9.34 7.86 5.35
C GLY A 66 -9.56 6.61 6.21
N LYS A 67 -10.49 5.75 5.81
CA LYS A 67 -10.83 4.49 6.48
C LYS A 67 -10.91 3.38 5.45
N ASN A 68 -12.12 3.01 5.01
CA ASN A 68 -12.35 1.82 4.18
C ASN A 68 -13.25 2.14 2.97
N ARG A 69 -13.14 3.35 2.42
CA ARG A 69 -13.87 3.76 1.21
C ARG A 69 -12.93 4.29 0.13
N GLY A 70 -13.19 3.87 -1.10
CA GLY A 70 -12.38 4.21 -2.26
C GLY A 70 -11.14 3.32 -2.40
N GLU A 71 -10.32 3.66 -3.38
CA GLU A 71 -9.07 2.94 -3.67
C GLU A 71 -8.04 3.15 -2.57
N PHE A 72 -7.22 2.13 -2.32
CA PHE A 72 -6.08 2.14 -1.42
C PHE A 72 -4.77 2.30 -2.20
N SER A 73 -3.80 2.97 -1.57
CA SER A 73 -2.38 2.92 -1.92
C SER A 73 -1.58 2.21 -0.80
N ALA A 74 -1.95 0.98 -0.48
CA ALA A 74 -1.45 0.29 0.71
C ALA A 74 -0.03 -0.26 0.55
N VAL A 75 0.71 -0.33 1.65
CA VAL A 75 2.02 -0.99 1.77
C VAL A 75 1.85 -2.28 2.57
N PHE A 76 2.19 -3.40 1.95
CA PHE A 76 2.31 -4.71 2.57
C PHE A 76 3.76 -4.98 2.96
N TYR A 77 3.97 -5.61 4.12
CA TYR A 77 5.28 -5.97 4.67
C TYR A 77 5.23 -7.34 5.36
N ARG A 78 6.34 -8.07 5.35
CA ARG A 78 6.50 -9.34 6.07
C ARG A 78 6.48 -9.09 7.59
N SER A 79 5.38 -9.42 8.26
CA SER A 79 5.21 -9.14 9.70
C SER A 79 6.14 -9.98 10.59
N ASP A 80 6.66 -11.10 10.08
CA ASP A 80 7.68 -11.92 10.73
C ASP A 80 9.11 -11.39 10.55
N ARG A 81 9.31 -10.38 9.68
CA ARG A 81 10.63 -9.80 9.39
C ARG A 81 10.72 -8.31 9.70
N TYR A 82 9.61 -7.63 9.91
CA TYR A 82 9.55 -6.18 10.07
C TYR A 82 8.62 -5.78 11.20
N GLU A 83 9.09 -4.82 12.00
CA GLU A 83 8.27 -4.10 12.96
C GLU A 83 8.05 -2.67 12.47
N ILE A 84 6.82 -2.18 12.64
CA ILE A 84 6.42 -0.84 12.24
C ILE A 84 6.72 0.15 13.36
N LEU A 85 7.47 1.20 13.02
CA LEU A 85 7.86 2.26 13.95
C LEU A 85 6.93 3.47 13.89
N ASP A 86 6.47 3.80 12.69
CA ASP A 86 5.58 4.93 12.43
C ASP A 86 4.82 4.66 11.12
N ASN A 87 3.62 5.19 10.99
CA ASN A 87 2.84 5.11 9.77
C ASN A 87 1.90 6.31 9.65
N GLY A 88 1.43 6.58 8.43
CA GLY A 88 0.49 7.67 8.21
C GLY A 88 0.02 7.74 6.77
N THR A 89 -1.10 8.42 6.58
CA THR A 89 -1.65 8.73 5.26
C THR A 89 -1.88 10.22 5.16
N PHE A 90 -1.55 10.81 4.01
CA PHE A 90 -1.85 12.20 3.71
C PHE A 90 -2.41 12.33 2.30
N TRP A 91 -3.28 13.30 2.10
CA TRP A 91 -3.90 13.61 0.82
C TRP A 91 -3.01 14.56 0.03
N LEU A 92 -2.94 14.33 -1.28
CA LEU A 92 -2.16 15.16 -2.19
C LEU A 92 -3.01 16.37 -2.57
N SER A 93 -3.14 17.31 -1.63
CA SER A 93 -3.97 18.50 -1.72
C SER A 93 -3.41 19.65 -0.87
N GLU A 94 -4.05 20.80 -0.95
CA GLU A 94 -3.81 21.96 -0.09
C GLU A 94 -4.16 21.70 1.38
N THR A 95 -4.92 20.64 1.68
CA THR A 95 -5.30 20.23 3.04
C THR A 95 -4.95 18.76 3.28
N PRO A 96 -3.65 18.42 3.38
CA PRO A 96 -3.17 17.03 3.35
C PRO A 96 -3.66 16.17 4.53
N ASP A 97 -4.04 16.77 5.64
CA ASP A 97 -4.56 16.08 6.83
C ASP A 97 -6.09 15.85 6.77
N ILE A 98 -6.78 16.41 5.76
CA ILE A 98 -8.22 16.24 5.57
C ILE A 98 -8.47 15.09 4.60
N ALA A 99 -9.05 14.02 5.15
CA ALA A 99 -9.43 12.85 4.37
C ALA A 99 -10.41 13.20 3.24
N GLY A 100 -10.17 12.66 2.05
CA GLY A 100 -11.00 12.88 0.88
C GLY A 100 -10.81 14.24 0.20
N SER A 101 -9.81 15.04 0.60
CA SER A 101 -9.56 16.34 -0.03
C SER A 101 -9.03 16.18 -1.47
N LEU A 102 -9.63 16.94 -2.39
CA LEU A 102 -9.20 17.06 -3.78
C LEU A 102 -8.12 18.13 -3.87
N GLY A 103 -7.00 17.84 -4.53
CA GLY A 103 -5.90 18.79 -4.69
C GLY A 103 -5.93 19.49 -6.03
N TRP A 104 -5.78 20.82 -6.02
CA TRP A 104 -5.59 21.65 -7.21
C TRP A 104 -6.52 21.29 -8.39
N ASP A 105 -5.95 20.92 -9.54
CA ASP A 105 -6.62 20.55 -10.78
C ASP A 105 -6.81 19.02 -10.93
N ALA A 106 -6.62 18.25 -9.85
CA ALA A 106 -6.77 16.80 -9.90
C ALA A 106 -8.20 16.40 -10.24
N ALA A 107 -8.35 15.48 -11.19
CA ALA A 107 -9.65 14.91 -11.54
C ALA A 107 -10.20 13.93 -10.48
N ASN A 108 -9.35 13.43 -9.59
CA ASN A 108 -9.70 12.46 -8.55
C ASN A 108 -8.90 12.72 -7.28
N ILE A 109 -9.47 12.33 -6.14
CA ILE A 109 -8.80 12.32 -4.84
C ILE A 109 -7.55 11.42 -4.94
N ARG A 110 -6.42 11.89 -4.40
CA ARG A 110 -5.16 11.13 -4.34
C ARG A 110 -4.61 11.20 -2.93
N HIS A 111 -4.04 10.10 -2.45
CA HIS A 111 -3.32 10.05 -1.17
C HIS A 111 -1.98 9.32 -1.34
N ALA A 112 -1.13 9.48 -0.34
CA ALA A 112 0.09 8.72 -0.17
C ALA A 112 0.17 8.15 1.25
N VAL A 113 0.79 6.99 1.35
CA VAL A 113 1.06 6.25 2.57
C VAL A 113 2.55 6.37 2.89
N LYS A 114 2.85 6.69 4.16
CA LYS A 114 4.17 6.62 4.77
C LYS A 114 4.19 5.43 5.74
N LEU A 115 5.25 4.64 5.68
CA LEU A 115 5.50 3.52 6.59
C LEU A 115 6.97 3.54 7.01
N ALA A 116 7.26 3.79 8.28
CA ALA A 116 8.58 3.59 8.86
C ALA A 116 8.64 2.20 9.49
N SER A 117 9.69 1.45 9.19
CA SER A 117 9.85 0.10 9.73
C SER A 117 11.33 -0.23 9.94
N TYR A 118 11.60 -1.26 10.73
CA TYR A 118 12.94 -1.84 10.79
C TYR A 118 12.89 -3.35 10.62
N LYS A 119 13.97 -3.90 10.07
CA LYS A 119 14.09 -5.35 9.87
C LYS A 119 14.51 -6.02 11.17
N LEU A 120 13.80 -7.06 11.58
CA LEU A 120 14.02 -7.84 12.81
C LEU A 120 15.31 -8.69 12.82
N THR A 121 16.22 -8.48 11.86
CA THR A 121 17.55 -9.09 11.83
C THR A 121 18.52 -8.39 12.79
N SER A 122 19.65 -9.02 13.12
CA SER A 122 20.66 -8.52 14.07
C SER A 122 21.21 -7.10 13.77
N THR A 123 21.04 -6.59 12.55
CA THR A 123 21.39 -5.21 12.17
C THR A 123 20.21 -4.25 12.36
N LYS A 124 20.25 -3.46 13.45
CA LYS A 124 19.27 -2.41 13.81
C LYS A 124 19.33 -1.16 12.90
N ARG A 125 19.08 -1.30 11.59
CA ARG A 125 19.00 -0.13 10.68
C ARG A 125 17.55 0.12 10.25
N PRO A 126 16.92 1.24 10.66
CA PRO A 126 15.58 1.60 10.23
C PRO A 126 15.59 2.07 8.77
N PHE A 127 14.45 1.95 8.09
CA PHE A 127 14.21 2.50 6.75
C PHE A 127 12.72 2.81 6.55
N PHE A 128 12.41 3.67 5.58
CA PHE A 128 11.08 4.18 5.31
C PHE A 128 10.58 3.70 3.95
N THR A 129 9.32 3.32 3.88
CA THR A 129 8.61 2.99 2.64
C THR A 129 7.47 3.98 2.45
N PHE A 130 7.38 4.53 1.25
CA PHE A 130 6.31 5.39 0.81
C PHE A 130 5.57 4.72 -0.35
N ALA A 131 4.24 4.69 -0.30
CA ALA A 131 3.42 4.28 -1.44
C ALA A 131 2.46 5.40 -1.82
N SER A 132 2.26 5.59 -3.11
CA SER A 132 1.26 6.50 -3.66
C SER A 132 0.50 5.82 -4.78
N MET A 133 -0.63 6.39 -5.18
CA MET A 133 -1.49 5.87 -6.26
C MET A 133 -0.76 5.61 -7.60
N LYS A 134 0.44 6.15 -7.81
CA LYS A 134 1.22 5.95 -9.03
C LYS A 134 2.57 5.27 -8.81
N ILE A 135 3.21 5.43 -7.64
CA ILE A 135 4.58 4.96 -7.40
C ILE A 135 4.78 4.59 -5.93
N VAL A 136 5.46 3.48 -5.68
CA VAL A 136 6.02 3.12 -4.36
C VAL A 136 7.51 3.46 -4.36
N PHE A 137 7.94 4.32 -3.44
CA PHE A 137 9.35 4.60 -3.18
C PHE A 137 9.76 3.99 -1.84
N VAL A 138 10.84 3.22 -1.82
CA VAL A 138 11.46 2.75 -0.57
C VAL A 138 12.72 3.58 -0.35
N TYR A 139 12.76 4.38 0.71
CA TYR A 139 13.91 5.19 1.09
C TYR A 139 14.57 4.65 2.36
N LEU A 140 15.86 4.34 2.27
CA LEU A 140 16.66 4.02 3.45
C LEU A 140 17.11 5.33 4.14
N LEU A 141 16.23 5.96 4.90
CA LEU A 141 16.65 7.06 5.78
C LEU A 141 17.25 6.45 7.05
N LEU A 142 18.57 6.58 7.20
CA LEU A 142 19.24 6.37 8.47
C LEU A 142 18.68 7.39 9.46
N VAL A 143 17.80 6.93 10.37
CA VAL A 143 17.58 7.68 11.61
C VAL A 143 18.92 7.68 12.32
N LYS A 144 19.66 8.78 12.21
CA LYS A 144 20.73 9.07 13.15
C LYS A 144 20.04 9.21 14.50
N SER A 145 20.07 8.15 15.30
CA SER A 145 19.76 8.25 16.71
C SER A 145 20.63 9.37 17.27
N ALA A 146 19.97 10.42 17.77
CA ALA A 146 20.62 11.46 18.57
C ALA A 146 21.14 10.88 19.89
#